data_AF-A0A8J4BKF0-F1
#
_entry.id   AF-A0A8J4BKF0-F1
#
_cell.length_a   1.000
_cell.length_b   1.000
_cell.length_c   1.000
_cell.angle_alpha   90.00
_cell.angle_beta   90.00
_cell.angle_gamma   90.00
#
_symmetry.space_group_name_H-M   'P 1'
#
loop_
_entity.id
_entity.type
_entity.pdbx_description
1 polymer ?
#
loop_
_entity_poly.entity_id
_entity_poly.type
_entity_poly.pdbx_seq_one_letter_code
_entity_poly.pdbx_strand_id
1 'polypeptide(L)'
;MITYVKQTSLGRGRIRTDSHAQPFPAHPYYFPKVQGYGHSPSAFYAVACLKRDSSNLQQTWPRACVPRMLLCRSAPAAEPLASNQPAQPCSGPDFTLHCEDTGTDIHVFGVEHLSPQPHIGEWIIRQRPQAVVVETAMGPEHGSMAGNVIRCGDRVVDPTAGFFLRMFCQIGVTLQEFKEGDFTQSPLWNQVRSGYNGEQLAYIGAFTTGAPLVFGDRPKDITYRRLFGMTTIPQLDQGFSYAAVQNYRTFLGLPPLPYEPDNLPVTEQIMMQEREAVMLKVVHQLCHNSLPQQHLEAGQPRDLALVVGSAHLAGLEYLWRSGRWREVVGSGNVNQPLTASQLLTAPPPSDAEIQDEPQYGVRRGLMEAMLRLSVTKEVLSDIESVLGPVPERQMPSYTAIQEVYGALRMQLASLPHDLLERLVEGLGCSFYEVLQPLRDIRPLNGGPGYSQDMVMYVRGLNFELD
;
A
#
# COMPACT_ATOMS: atom_id res chain seq x y z
N MET A 1 -11.55 -27.26 -29.91
CA MET A 1 -11.24 -25.82 -29.80
C MET A 1 -10.73 -25.59 -28.39
N ILE A 2 -9.43 -25.37 -28.23
CA ILE A 2 -8.78 -25.16 -26.94
C ILE A 2 -8.74 -23.65 -26.73
N THR A 3 -9.49 -23.16 -25.76
CA THR A 3 -9.51 -21.74 -25.39
C THR A 3 -8.58 -21.54 -24.20
N TYR A 4 -7.42 -20.93 -24.43
CA TYR A 4 -6.55 -20.45 -23.35
C TYR A 4 -7.21 -19.24 -22.68
N VAL A 5 -7.52 -19.35 -21.39
CA VAL A 5 -7.94 -18.22 -20.55
C VAL A 5 -6.70 -17.70 -19.83
N LYS A 6 -6.28 -16.48 -20.19
CA LYS A 6 -5.19 -15.77 -19.53
C LYS A 6 -5.73 -15.21 -18.20
N GLN A 7 -5.27 -15.79 -17.10
CA GLN A 7 -5.71 -15.48 -15.74
C GLN A 7 -4.97 -14.21 -15.25
N THR A 8 -5.68 -13.11 -15.11
CA THR A 8 -5.21 -11.88 -14.44
C THR A 8 -5.53 -12.00 -12.95
N SER A 9 -4.54 -11.78 -12.09
CA SER A 9 -4.69 -11.78 -10.63
C SER A 9 -5.69 -10.72 -10.19
N LEU A 10 -6.69 -11.15 -9.41
CA LEU A 10 -7.93 -10.46 -9.03
C LEU A 10 -8.95 -10.34 -10.17
N GLY A 11 -9.87 -11.32 -10.17
CA GLY A 11 -10.93 -11.47 -11.17
C GLY A 11 -11.81 -10.23 -11.29
N ARG A 12 -11.71 -9.56 -12.43
CA ARG A 12 -12.75 -8.67 -12.96
C ARG A 12 -12.96 -8.97 -14.44
N GLY A 13 -13.72 -10.03 -14.71
CA GLY A 13 -14.41 -10.22 -15.97
C GLY A 13 -15.89 -9.92 -15.77
N ARG A 14 -16.38 -8.73 -16.17
CA ARG A 14 -17.82 -8.49 -16.28
C ARG A 14 -18.33 -9.28 -17.48
N ILE A 15 -19.01 -10.40 -17.23
CA ILE A 15 -19.80 -11.11 -18.24
C ILE A 15 -21.08 -10.29 -18.45
N ARG A 16 -21.26 -9.74 -19.66
CA ARG A 16 -22.56 -9.23 -20.13
C ARG A 16 -23.42 -10.43 -20.49
N THR A 17 -24.53 -10.62 -19.78
CA THR A 17 -25.60 -11.51 -20.23
C THR A 17 -26.62 -10.69 -21.00
N ASP A 18 -26.67 -10.89 -22.32
CA ASP A 18 -27.79 -10.50 -23.17
C ASP A 18 -28.96 -11.46 -22.94
N SER A 19 -30.13 -10.94 -22.62
CA SER A 19 -31.39 -11.64 -22.86
C SER A 19 -32.54 -10.63 -23.01
N HIS A 20 -33.06 -10.56 -24.23
CA HIS A 20 -34.26 -9.83 -24.65
C HIS A 20 -35.56 -10.37 -24.00
N ALA A 21 -36.51 -9.49 -23.65
CA ALA A 21 -37.87 -9.40 -24.25
C ALA A 21 -38.88 -8.58 -23.39
N GLN A 22 -39.14 -7.32 -23.80
CA GLN A 22 -40.37 -6.49 -23.96
C GLN A 22 -41.70 -6.72 -23.16
N PRO A 23 -42.72 -5.79 -23.17
CA PRO A 23 -42.86 -4.45 -23.83
C PRO A 23 -43.45 -3.27 -23.00
N PHE A 24 -43.27 -2.03 -23.52
CA PHE A 24 -44.06 -0.73 -23.57
C PHE A 24 -45.30 -0.46 -22.66
N PRO A 25 -45.75 0.82 -22.41
CA PRO A 25 -45.80 2.01 -23.30
C PRO A 25 -45.30 3.36 -22.68
N ALA A 26 -44.65 4.27 -23.42
CA ALA A 26 -45.11 5.31 -24.37
C ALA A 26 -45.68 6.62 -23.76
N HIS A 27 -45.05 7.73 -24.18
CA HIS A 27 -45.49 9.14 -24.25
C HIS A 27 -45.17 10.12 -23.07
N PRO A 28 -45.12 11.46 -23.32
CA PRO A 28 -43.98 12.22 -23.86
C PRO A 28 -43.73 13.53 -23.04
N TYR A 29 -43.16 14.59 -23.66
CA TYR A 29 -42.94 15.98 -23.17
C TYR A 29 -41.54 16.26 -22.58
N TYR A 30 -40.82 17.34 -22.89
CA TYR A 30 -40.91 18.45 -23.86
C TYR A 30 -39.52 19.13 -23.83
N PHE A 31 -38.99 19.58 -24.98
CA PHE A 31 -37.93 20.60 -25.03
C PHE A 31 -38.59 21.98 -25.10
N PRO A 32 -37.93 23.02 -24.58
CA PRO A 32 -37.76 24.18 -25.45
C PRO A 32 -36.35 24.79 -25.45
N LYS A 33 -36.09 25.43 -26.59
CA LYS A 33 -34.95 26.23 -27.01
C LYS A 33 -34.98 27.66 -26.44
N VAL A 34 -33.77 28.18 -26.15
CA VAL A 34 -33.17 29.48 -26.56
C VAL A 34 -33.93 30.81 -26.38
N GLN A 35 -33.28 31.78 -25.72
CA GLN A 35 -33.09 33.23 -26.02
C GLN A 35 -32.86 33.99 -24.68
N GLY A 36 -31.99 34.99 -24.50
CA GLY A 36 -31.12 35.78 -25.37
C GLY A 36 -30.32 36.84 -24.56
N TYR A 37 -29.36 37.47 -25.23
CA TYR A 37 -28.65 38.74 -25.02
C TYR A 37 -28.75 39.55 -23.71
N GLY A 38 -27.59 40.02 -23.21
CA GLY A 38 -27.47 41.15 -22.28
C GLY A 38 -26.04 41.62 -22.06
N HIS A 39 -25.79 42.91 -22.30
CA HIS A 39 -24.51 43.62 -22.40
C HIS A 39 -23.59 43.65 -21.14
N SER A 40 -22.28 43.81 -21.42
CA SER A 40 -21.20 44.32 -20.54
C SER A 40 -21.38 45.83 -20.26
N PRO A 41 -20.78 46.47 -19.21
CA PRO A 41 -19.38 46.89 -19.30
C PRO A 41 -18.56 46.91 -17.98
N SER A 42 -17.28 46.55 -18.12
CA SER A 42 -16.07 47.15 -17.50
C SER A 42 -16.03 47.51 -16.00
N ALA A 43 -15.04 46.95 -15.29
CA ALA A 43 -14.31 47.66 -14.25
C ALA A 43 -12.83 47.23 -14.25
N PHE A 44 -11.98 48.23 -14.45
CA PHE A 44 -10.53 48.20 -14.35
C PHE A 44 -10.09 47.84 -12.91
N TYR A 45 -9.09 46.97 -12.78
CA TYR A 45 -8.13 47.05 -11.68
C TYR A 45 -6.73 47.20 -12.26
N ALA A 46 -6.17 48.39 -12.04
CA ALA A 46 -4.76 48.64 -12.09
C ALA A 46 -4.13 48.04 -10.83
N VAL A 47 -3.12 47.18 -10.97
CA VAL A 47 -2.08 47.01 -9.95
C VAL A 47 -0.75 47.22 -10.63
N ALA A 48 -0.05 48.23 -10.11
CA ALA A 48 1.21 48.73 -10.59
C ALA A 48 2.33 47.68 -10.46
N CYS A 49 3.23 47.76 -11.43
CA CYS A 49 4.45 46.99 -11.55
C CYS A 49 5.36 47.15 -10.33
N LEU A 50 5.80 46.03 -9.76
CA LEU A 50 7.12 45.94 -9.13
C LEU A 50 8.05 45.20 -10.09
N LYS A 51 8.88 45.98 -10.77
CA LYS A 51 10.02 45.52 -11.56
C LYS A 51 10.94 44.70 -10.65
N ARG A 52 11.17 43.44 -11.01
CA ARG A 52 12.45 42.76 -10.75
C ARG A 52 12.97 42.26 -12.08
N ASP A 53 14.20 42.65 -12.37
CA ASP A 53 14.92 42.46 -13.62
C ASP A 53 14.95 40.99 -14.05
N SER A 54 14.20 40.68 -15.10
CA SER A 54 14.34 39.50 -15.94
C SER A 54 15.24 39.85 -17.14
N SER A 55 16.53 40.05 -16.88
CA SER A 55 17.54 40.14 -17.93
C SER A 55 18.85 39.49 -17.52
N ASN A 56 18.86 38.15 -17.40
CA ASN A 56 20.06 37.31 -17.61
C ASN A 56 19.77 35.79 -17.53
N LEU A 57 18.73 35.31 -18.22
CA LEU A 57 18.54 33.88 -18.47
C LEU A 57 18.26 33.63 -19.95
N GLN A 58 19.20 34.05 -20.78
CA GLN A 58 19.43 33.45 -22.10
C GLN A 58 20.84 32.85 -22.09
N GLN A 59 21.05 31.81 -21.28
CA GLN A 59 22.14 30.89 -21.56
C GLN A 59 21.61 29.86 -22.55
N THR A 60 22.01 30.04 -23.80
CA THR A 60 21.93 29.05 -24.86
C THR A 60 22.82 27.86 -24.46
N TRP A 61 22.20 26.72 -24.17
CA TRP A 61 22.91 25.49 -23.82
C TRP A 61 23.53 24.87 -25.08
N PRO A 62 24.77 24.34 -25.02
CA PRO A 62 25.44 23.81 -26.19
C PRO A 62 24.79 22.50 -26.64
N ARG A 63 24.27 22.51 -27.87
CA ARG A 63 23.97 21.31 -28.65
C ARG A 63 25.28 20.59 -28.99
N ALA A 64 25.77 19.69 -28.15
CA ALA A 64 26.82 18.75 -28.55
C ALA A 64 26.87 17.51 -27.64
N CYS A 65 26.95 16.35 -28.29
CA CYS A 65 27.24 15.02 -27.72
C CYS A 65 26.11 14.37 -26.92
N VAL A 66 25.12 13.83 -27.64
CA VAL A 66 24.33 12.69 -27.15
C VAL A 66 25.00 11.41 -27.67
N PRO A 67 25.80 10.67 -26.88
CA PRO A 67 26.01 9.27 -27.18
C PRO A 67 24.68 8.56 -26.96
N ARG A 68 24.32 7.68 -27.90
CA ARG A 68 23.19 6.74 -27.82
C ARG A 68 22.94 6.33 -26.36
N MET A 69 21.82 6.79 -25.80
CA MET A 69 21.34 6.32 -24.51
C MET A 69 21.20 4.80 -24.60
N LEU A 70 22.04 4.07 -23.87
CA LEU A 70 21.60 2.80 -23.32
C LEU A 70 20.45 3.17 -22.39
N LEU A 71 19.22 3.04 -22.92
CA LEU A 71 17.98 3.15 -22.19
C LEU A 71 18.18 2.56 -20.79
N CYS A 72 18.18 3.41 -19.76
CA CYS A 72 17.88 2.98 -18.41
C CYS A 72 16.63 2.13 -18.54
N ARG A 73 16.74 0.82 -18.28
CA ARG A 73 15.55 0.00 -18.10
C ARG A 73 14.77 0.68 -16.99
N SER A 74 13.64 1.28 -17.36
CA SER A 74 12.71 1.85 -16.41
C SER A 74 12.44 0.83 -15.32
N ALA A 75 12.65 1.19 -14.06
CA ALA A 75 12.00 0.47 -12.99
C ALA A 75 10.49 0.57 -13.26
N PRO A 76 9.75 -0.55 -13.42
CA PRO A 76 8.33 -0.48 -13.66
C PRO A 76 7.66 0.23 -12.48
N ALA A 77 6.69 1.11 -12.77
CA ALA A 77 5.81 1.65 -11.74
C ALA A 77 5.07 0.47 -11.08
N ALA A 78 5.43 0.16 -9.83
CA ALA A 78 4.82 -0.85 -8.96
C ALA A 78 4.31 -2.09 -9.70
N GLU A 79 5.16 -2.76 -10.48
CA GLU A 79 5.18 -4.21 -10.39
C GLU A 79 6.28 -4.52 -9.37
N PRO A 80 5.99 -5.16 -8.23
CA PRO A 80 7.05 -5.61 -7.34
C PRO A 80 7.93 -6.53 -8.18
N LEU A 81 9.11 -6.04 -8.56
CA LEU A 81 10.15 -6.88 -9.13
C LEU A 81 10.42 -7.92 -8.06
N ALA A 82 9.95 -9.15 -8.32
CA ALA A 82 10.20 -10.30 -7.48
C ALA A 82 11.65 -10.22 -7.02
N SER A 83 11.86 -10.26 -5.71
CA SER A 83 13.21 -10.19 -5.16
C SER A 83 14.03 -11.27 -5.88
N ASN A 84 15.05 -10.85 -6.65
CA ASN A 84 15.92 -11.78 -7.37
C ASN A 84 16.98 -12.37 -6.43
N GLN A 85 16.76 -12.32 -5.11
CA GLN A 85 17.49 -13.17 -4.21
C GLN A 85 16.87 -14.57 -4.33
N PRO A 86 17.65 -15.62 -4.63
CA PRO A 86 17.20 -16.97 -4.41
C PRO A 86 17.03 -17.13 -2.90
N ALA A 87 15.83 -16.84 -2.39
CA ALA A 87 15.45 -17.25 -1.06
C ALA A 87 15.67 -18.77 -1.02
N GLN A 88 16.66 -19.21 -0.24
CA GLN A 88 16.70 -20.61 0.12
C GLN A 88 15.32 -20.94 0.70
N PRO A 89 14.65 -22.01 0.25
CA PRO A 89 13.37 -22.39 0.82
C PRO A 89 13.64 -22.85 2.25
N CYS A 90 13.65 -21.91 3.19
CA CYS A 90 13.64 -22.21 4.60
C CYS A 90 12.32 -22.93 4.84
N SER A 91 12.37 -24.17 5.29
CA SER A 91 11.19 -25.02 5.50
C SER A 91 10.41 -24.64 6.77
N GLY A 92 10.61 -23.45 7.31
CA GLY A 92 10.14 -23.00 8.61
C GLY A 92 9.95 -21.48 8.67
N PRO A 93 9.60 -20.95 9.86
CA PRO A 93 9.40 -19.51 10.04
C PRO A 93 10.69 -18.72 9.83
N ASP A 94 10.57 -17.45 9.46
CA ASP A 94 11.68 -16.50 9.39
C ASP A 94 12.31 -16.29 10.78
N PHE A 95 11.46 -16.20 11.80
CA PHE A 95 11.85 -16.21 13.21
C PHE A 95 10.69 -16.62 14.12
N THR A 96 11.02 -16.98 15.36
CA THR A 96 10.04 -17.25 16.42
C THR A 96 10.18 -16.20 17.52
N LEU A 97 9.05 -15.62 17.93
CA LEU A 97 8.93 -14.77 19.11
C LEU A 97 8.32 -15.57 20.25
N HIS A 98 8.71 -15.26 21.49
CA HIS A 98 8.19 -15.93 22.68
C HIS A 98 7.39 -14.94 23.53
N CYS A 99 6.20 -15.34 23.97
CA CYS A 99 5.43 -14.64 24.99
C CYS A 99 5.75 -15.24 26.36
N GLU A 100 6.66 -14.60 27.10
CA GLU A 100 7.16 -15.12 28.38
C GLU A 100 6.05 -15.33 29.42
N ASP A 101 5.04 -14.45 29.40
CA ASP A 101 3.92 -14.47 30.35
C ASP A 101 3.06 -15.74 30.25
N THR A 102 2.95 -16.31 29.04
CA THR A 102 2.03 -17.42 28.72
C THR A 102 2.76 -18.67 28.23
N GLY A 103 4.05 -18.57 27.93
CA GLY A 103 4.83 -19.63 27.30
C GLY A 103 4.38 -19.92 25.86
N THR A 104 3.76 -18.96 25.18
CA THR A 104 3.30 -19.10 23.80
C THR A 104 4.42 -18.78 22.81
N ASP A 105 4.63 -19.67 21.84
CA ASP A 105 5.52 -19.48 20.70
C ASP A 105 4.74 -18.85 19.53
N ILE A 106 5.30 -17.80 18.94
CA ILE A 106 4.74 -17.07 17.81
C ILE A 106 5.69 -17.23 16.63
N HIS A 107 5.31 -18.06 15.67
CA HIS A 107 6.10 -18.40 14.48
C HIS A 107 5.77 -17.41 13.36
N VAL A 108 6.75 -16.57 12.99
CA VAL A 108 6.54 -15.46 12.06
C VAL A 108 7.02 -15.81 10.65
N PHE A 109 6.16 -15.56 9.66
CA PHE A 109 6.40 -15.82 8.24
C PHE A 109 6.25 -14.55 7.42
N GLY A 110 7.26 -14.23 6.62
CA GLY A 110 7.26 -13.18 5.61
C GLY A 110 6.71 -13.69 4.28
N VAL A 111 5.73 -13.00 3.73
CA VAL A 111 5.19 -13.29 2.39
C VAL A 111 5.64 -12.26 1.37
N GLU A 112 5.97 -12.75 0.18
CA GLU A 112 6.25 -11.95 -1.00
C GLU A 112 4.99 -11.86 -1.86
N HIS A 113 4.63 -10.63 -2.26
CA HIS A 113 3.44 -10.43 -3.07
C HIS A 113 3.49 -11.26 -4.36
N LEU A 114 2.37 -11.94 -4.66
CA LEU A 114 2.15 -12.75 -5.87
C LEU A 114 3.03 -14.01 -6.01
N SER A 115 3.89 -14.30 -5.03
CA SER A 115 4.76 -15.47 -5.08
C SER A 115 4.16 -16.66 -4.32
N PRO A 116 4.12 -17.86 -4.91
CA PRO A 116 3.78 -19.07 -4.18
C PRO A 116 4.84 -19.38 -3.11
N GLN A 117 4.39 -19.50 -1.85
CA GLN A 117 5.23 -19.88 -0.71
C GLN A 117 4.61 -21.08 0.01
N PRO A 118 4.71 -22.27 -0.59
CA PRO A 118 4.02 -23.47 -0.10
C PRO A 118 4.44 -23.88 1.30
N HIS A 119 5.69 -23.61 1.69
CA HIS A 119 6.22 -23.93 3.01
C HIS A 119 5.40 -23.36 4.17
N ILE A 120 4.76 -22.19 4.00
CA ILE A 120 3.94 -21.54 5.05
C ILE A 120 2.69 -22.38 5.32
N GLY A 121 1.92 -22.70 4.28
CA GLY A 121 0.72 -23.52 4.40
C GLY A 121 1.05 -24.95 4.83
N GLU A 122 2.15 -25.53 4.34
CA GLU A 122 2.62 -26.84 4.77
C GLU A 122 3.00 -26.87 6.25
N TRP A 123 3.67 -25.82 6.75
CA TRP A 123 4.00 -25.69 8.17
C TRP A 123 2.72 -25.61 9.01
N ILE A 124 1.76 -24.78 8.63
CA ILE A 124 0.47 -24.64 9.35
C ILE A 124 -0.26 -25.99 9.39
N ILE A 125 -0.31 -26.71 8.27
CA ILE A 125 -0.95 -28.03 8.17
C ILE A 125 -0.30 -29.05 9.11
N ARG A 126 1.04 -29.09 9.15
CA ARG A 126 1.81 -30.08 9.92
C ARG A 126 1.83 -29.75 11.41
N GLN A 127 2.05 -28.48 11.76
CA GLN A 127 2.20 -28.03 13.16
C GLN A 127 0.87 -27.75 13.85
N ARG A 128 -0.20 -27.45 13.08
CA ARG A 128 -1.55 -27.19 13.61
C ARG A 128 -1.57 -26.14 14.73
N PRO A 129 -1.11 -24.90 14.46
CA PRO A 129 -1.11 -23.84 15.46
C PRO A 129 -2.54 -23.56 15.95
N GLN A 130 -2.68 -23.07 17.18
CA GLN A 130 -3.99 -22.77 17.78
C GLN A 130 -4.69 -21.59 17.13
N ALA A 131 -3.95 -20.72 16.43
CA ALA A 131 -4.51 -19.68 15.56
C ALA A 131 -3.50 -19.26 14.49
N VAL A 132 -4.01 -18.72 13.39
CA VAL A 132 -3.21 -18.11 12.32
C VAL A 132 -3.59 -16.64 12.23
N VAL A 133 -2.64 -15.76 12.53
CA VAL A 133 -2.77 -14.31 12.45
C VAL A 133 -2.22 -13.83 11.12
N VAL A 134 -2.95 -12.96 10.42
CA VAL A 134 -2.57 -12.48 9.08
C VAL A 134 -2.59 -10.96 8.99
N GLU A 135 -1.68 -10.40 8.20
CA GLU A 135 -1.59 -8.94 7.97
C GLU A 135 -2.82 -8.40 7.25
N THR A 136 -3.51 -9.15 6.38
CA THR A 136 -4.56 -8.59 5.52
C THR A 136 -5.42 -7.53 6.22
N ALA A 137 -5.23 -6.29 5.76
CA ALA A 137 -5.93 -5.16 6.32
C ALA A 137 -7.42 -5.27 6.05
N MET A 138 -8.20 -5.11 7.11
CA MET A 138 -9.65 -5.34 7.12
C MET A 138 -10.39 -4.31 6.25
N GLY A 139 -10.97 -4.76 5.15
CA GLY A 139 -12.05 -4.06 4.47
C GLY A 139 -13.40 -4.24 5.18
N PRO A 140 -14.45 -3.47 4.82
CA PRO A 140 -15.82 -3.64 5.33
C PRO A 140 -16.30 -5.08 5.27
N GLU A 141 -15.79 -5.76 4.26
CA GLU A 141 -16.07 -7.13 3.90
C GLU A 141 -15.63 -8.21 4.89
N HIS A 142 -14.64 -7.92 5.72
CA HIS A 142 -14.12 -8.83 6.74
C HIS A 142 -14.64 -8.49 8.14
N GLY A 143 -15.39 -7.39 8.30
CA GLY A 143 -15.86 -6.88 9.60
C GLY A 143 -14.83 -5.94 10.22
N SER A 144 -14.89 -4.65 9.86
CA SER A 144 -13.92 -3.55 10.09
C SER A 144 -13.35 -3.36 11.51
N MET A 145 -12.71 -4.37 12.09
CA MET A 145 -12.09 -4.35 13.40
C MET A 145 -10.81 -5.18 13.38
N ALA A 146 -9.71 -4.60 13.88
CA ALA A 146 -8.48 -5.34 14.13
C ALA A 146 -8.74 -6.44 15.17
N GLY A 147 -8.15 -7.61 14.94
CA GLY A 147 -8.37 -8.81 15.74
C GLY A 147 -9.64 -9.58 15.39
N ASN A 148 -10.34 -9.25 14.30
CA ASN A 148 -11.52 -10.02 13.91
C ASN A 148 -11.16 -11.47 13.59
N VAL A 149 -12.03 -12.39 13.97
CA VAL A 149 -11.79 -13.83 13.91
C VAL A 149 -12.76 -14.48 12.94
N ILE A 150 -12.23 -15.29 12.02
CA ILE A 150 -13.02 -16.06 11.07
C ILE A 150 -12.65 -17.54 11.18
N ARG A 151 -13.66 -18.38 11.35
CA ARG A 151 -13.57 -19.84 11.26
C ARG A 151 -14.18 -20.32 9.95
N CYS A 152 -13.78 -21.52 9.53
CA CYS A 152 -14.40 -22.17 8.39
C CYS A 152 -15.89 -22.42 8.70
N GLY A 153 -16.77 -21.91 7.84
CA GLY A 153 -18.23 -21.98 8.01
C GLY A 153 -18.88 -20.70 8.58
N ASP A 154 -18.09 -19.74 9.07
CA ASP A 154 -18.63 -18.47 9.54
C ASP A 154 -19.28 -17.67 8.41
N ARG A 155 -20.36 -16.95 8.72
CA ARG A 155 -21.01 -16.03 7.78
C ARG A 155 -20.17 -14.76 7.67
N VAL A 156 -19.58 -14.54 6.50
CA VAL A 156 -18.90 -13.27 6.16
C VAL A 156 -19.94 -12.24 5.72
N VAL A 157 -19.82 -11.01 6.22
CA VAL A 157 -20.81 -9.92 6.04
C VAL A 157 -20.92 -9.49 4.58
N ASP A 158 -19.81 -9.43 3.84
CA ASP A 158 -19.80 -9.09 2.42
C ASP A 158 -19.83 -10.35 1.52
N PRO A 159 -20.72 -10.42 0.52
CA PRO A 159 -20.82 -11.57 -0.37
C PRO A 159 -19.58 -11.86 -1.21
N THR A 160 -18.78 -10.84 -1.55
CA THR A 160 -17.63 -10.91 -2.47
C THR A 160 -16.34 -11.28 -1.74
N ALA A 161 -15.98 -10.66 -0.62
CA ALA A 161 -14.84 -11.16 0.15
C ALA A 161 -15.16 -12.48 0.85
N GLY A 162 -16.42 -12.64 1.25
CA GLY A 162 -16.95 -13.93 1.63
C GLY A 162 -16.78 -14.98 0.54
N PHE A 163 -16.74 -14.61 -0.76
CA PHE A 163 -16.53 -15.59 -1.83
C PHE A 163 -15.15 -16.25 -1.75
N PHE A 164 -14.07 -15.46 -1.64
CA PHE A 164 -12.72 -16.03 -1.56
C PHE A 164 -12.50 -16.80 -0.27
N LEU A 165 -12.94 -16.28 0.88
CA LEU A 165 -12.86 -17.00 2.14
C LEU A 165 -13.69 -18.30 2.12
N ARG A 166 -14.88 -18.30 1.52
CA ARG A 166 -15.67 -19.53 1.30
C ARG A 166 -14.96 -20.51 0.39
N MET A 167 -14.31 -20.04 -0.68
CA MET A 167 -13.53 -20.89 -1.58
C MET A 167 -12.34 -21.52 -0.84
N PHE A 168 -11.57 -20.75 -0.06
CA PHE A 168 -10.46 -21.27 0.73
C PHE A 168 -10.93 -22.26 1.81
N CYS A 169 -12.04 -21.96 2.49
CA CYS A 169 -12.67 -22.89 3.45
C CYS A 169 -13.15 -24.17 2.75
N GLN A 170 -13.74 -24.08 1.55
CA GLN A 170 -14.12 -25.27 0.78
C GLN A 170 -12.91 -26.13 0.40
N ILE A 171 -11.81 -25.52 -0.05
CA ILE A 171 -10.55 -26.22 -0.31
C ILE A 171 -10.06 -26.88 0.98
N GLY A 172 -10.09 -26.16 2.10
CA GLY A 172 -9.69 -26.64 3.41
C GLY A 172 -10.48 -27.87 3.86
N VAL A 173 -11.81 -27.83 3.74
CA VAL A 173 -12.71 -28.95 4.05
C VAL A 173 -12.46 -30.14 3.12
N THR A 174 -12.30 -29.92 1.83
CA THR A 174 -11.99 -31.02 0.89
C THR A 174 -10.62 -31.65 1.18
N LEU A 175 -9.63 -30.88 1.65
CA LEU A 175 -8.36 -31.44 2.12
C LEU A 175 -8.53 -32.32 3.37
N GLN A 176 -9.46 -32.00 4.28
CA GLN A 176 -9.77 -32.83 5.45
C GLN A 176 -10.41 -34.17 5.09
N GLU A 177 -11.08 -34.28 3.93
CA GLU A 177 -11.62 -35.55 3.43
C GLU A 177 -10.52 -36.55 3.05
N PHE A 178 -9.27 -36.08 2.89
CA PHE A 178 -8.11 -36.93 2.70
C PHE A 178 -7.72 -37.59 4.03
N LYS A 179 -8.32 -38.77 4.28
CA LYS A 179 -8.21 -39.49 5.57
C LYS A 179 -6.85 -40.15 5.83
N GLU A 180 -5.96 -40.24 4.84
CA GLU A 180 -4.68 -40.94 4.95
C GLU A 180 -3.49 -39.97 4.97
N GLY A 181 -2.84 -39.81 6.13
CA GLY A 181 -1.52 -39.19 6.23
C GLY A 181 -1.47 -37.65 6.27
N ASP A 182 -0.31 -37.11 5.89
CA ASP A 182 -0.03 -35.67 5.84
C ASP A 182 -0.82 -35.01 4.69
N PHE A 183 -1.69 -34.05 4.98
CA PHE A 183 -2.52 -33.38 3.96
C PHE A 183 -1.71 -32.73 2.84
N THR A 184 -0.44 -32.38 3.13
CA THR A 184 0.50 -31.82 2.14
C THR A 184 0.91 -32.82 1.06
N GLN A 185 0.63 -34.11 1.25
CA GLN A 185 0.87 -35.16 0.26
C GLN A 185 -0.35 -35.41 -0.64
N SER A 186 -1.48 -34.77 -0.37
CA SER A 186 -2.70 -34.97 -1.16
C SER A 186 -2.54 -34.45 -2.60
N PRO A 187 -3.21 -35.09 -3.59
CA PRO A 187 -3.25 -34.57 -4.97
C PRO A 187 -3.79 -33.14 -5.06
N LEU A 188 -4.74 -32.79 -4.19
CA LEU A 188 -5.31 -31.45 -4.12
C LEU A 188 -4.28 -30.42 -3.64
N TRP A 189 -3.51 -30.72 -2.58
CA TRP A 189 -2.46 -29.81 -2.12
C TRP A 189 -1.41 -29.56 -3.20
N ASN A 190 -1.02 -30.59 -3.95
CA ASN A 190 -0.09 -30.44 -5.06
C ASN A 190 -0.56 -29.47 -6.15
N GLN A 191 -1.88 -29.32 -6.35
CA GLN A 191 -2.46 -28.33 -7.27
C GLN A 191 -2.52 -26.94 -6.62
N VAL A 192 -2.98 -26.87 -5.38
CA VAL A 192 -3.17 -25.64 -4.60
C VAL A 192 -1.84 -24.91 -4.37
N ARG A 193 -0.79 -25.65 -3.99
CA ARG A 193 0.50 -25.09 -3.57
C ARG A 193 1.22 -24.25 -4.64
N SER A 194 0.87 -24.43 -5.91
CA SER A 194 1.39 -23.65 -7.04
C SER A 194 0.41 -22.57 -7.54
N GLY A 195 -0.87 -22.65 -7.17
CA GLY A 195 -1.92 -21.78 -7.69
C GLY A 195 -2.24 -20.55 -6.83
N TYR A 196 -1.72 -20.51 -5.61
CA TYR A 196 -2.02 -19.47 -4.62
C TYR A 196 -0.73 -18.88 -4.03
N ASN A 197 -0.80 -17.62 -3.60
CA ASN A 197 0.33 -16.94 -2.93
C ASN A 197 0.49 -17.40 -1.46
N GLY A 198 1.59 -17.03 -0.82
CA GLY A 198 1.90 -17.43 0.56
C GLY A 198 0.77 -17.17 1.57
N GLU A 199 0.16 -15.98 1.54
CA GLU A 199 -0.93 -15.60 2.45
C GLU A 199 -2.19 -16.45 2.21
N GLN A 200 -2.59 -16.64 0.96
CA GLN A 200 -3.74 -17.49 0.60
C GLN A 200 -3.51 -18.95 1.01
N LEU A 201 -2.27 -19.44 0.89
CA LEU A 201 -1.89 -20.78 1.34
C LEU A 201 -1.95 -20.90 2.86
N ALA A 202 -1.66 -19.82 3.60
CA ALA A 202 -1.88 -19.78 5.05
C ALA A 202 -3.37 -19.85 5.41
N TYR A 203 -4.25 -19.20 4.64
CA TYR A 203 -5.69 -19.25 4.88
C TYR A 203 -6.24 -20.66 4.68
N ILE A 204 -5.84 -21.29 3.57
CA ILE A 204 -6.20 -22.68 3.28
C ILE A 204 -5.67 -23.59 4.38
N GLY A 205 -4.39 -23.44 4.78
CA GLY A 205 -3.80 -24.22 5.86
C GLY A 205 -4.56 -24.08 7.19
N ALA A 206 -4.94 -22.85 7.56
CA ALA A 206 -5.74 -22.59 8.76
C ALA A 206 -7.09 -23.31 8.73
N PHE A 207 -7.83 -23.19 7.62
CA PHE A 207 -9.11 -23.87 7.47
C PHE A 207 -8.99 -25.40 7.40
N THR A 208 -7.92 -25.92 6.78
CA THR A 208 -7.63 -27.35 6.76
C THR A 208 -7.40 -27.91 8.17
N THR A 209 -6.71 -27.18 9.06
CA THR A 209 -6.44 -27.64 10.43
C THR A 209 -7.53 -27.29 11.42
N GLY A 210 -8.53 -26.49 11.01
CA GLY A 210 -9.56 -25.96 11.90
C GLY A 210 -9.08 -24.81 12.79
N ALA A 211 -7.87 -24.28 12.53
CA ALA A 211 -7.37 -23.11 13.23
C ALA A 211 -8.20 -21.87 12.84
N PRO A 212 -8.54 -20.99 13.81
CA PRO A 212 -9.14 -19.70 13.52
C PRO A 212 -8.16 -18.81 12.75
N LEU A 213 -8.68 -18.10 11.75
CA LEU A 213 -7.99 -17.05 11.03
C LEU A 213 -8.25 -15.71 11.73
N VAL A 214 -7.20 -15.02 12.17
CA VAL A 214 -7.29 -13.75 12.89
C VAL A 214 -6.66 -12.64 12.05
N PHE A 215 -7.42 -11.60 11.77
CA PHE A 215 -6.90 -10.46 11.01
C PHE A 215 -6.23 -9.48 11.97
N GLY A 216 -4.90 -9.42 11.94
CA GLY A 216 -4.10 -8.70 12.92
C GLY A 216 -4.03 -7.20 12.69
N ASP A 217 -4.19 -6.75 11.45
CA ASP A 217 -3.87 -5.38 11.06
C ASP A 217 -5.01 -4.40 11.30
N ARG A 218 -4.64 -3.11 11.30
CA ARG A 218 -5.55 -1.99 11.31
C ARG A 218 -6.34 -1.90 10.00
N PRO A 219 -7.63 -1.52 10.04
CA PRO A 219 -8.40 -1.17 8.85
C PRO A 219 -7.67 -0.16 7.93
N LYS A 220 -7.69 -0.43 6.61
CA LYS A 220 -6.97 0.39 5.61
C LYS A 220 -7.42 1.85 5.60
N ASP A 221 -8.72 2.07 5.79
CA ASP A 221 -9.33 3.40 5.78
C ASP A 221 -8.76 4.30 6.88
N ILE A 222 -8.52 3.75 8.08
CA ILE A 222 -7.87 4.45 9.18
C ILE A 222 -6.43 4.81 8.77
N THR A 223 -5.68 3.88 8.17
CA THR A 223 -4.32 4.15 7.68
C THR A 223 -4.30 5.30 6.67
N TYR A 224 -5.20 5.30 5.67
CA TYR A 224 -5.27 6.39 4.68
C TYR A 224 -5.65 7.74 5.30
N ARG A 225 -6.61 7.75 6.22
CA ARG A 225 -7.03 8.97 6.91
C ARG A 225 -5.93 9.53 7.82
N ARG A 226 -5.19 8.66 8.52
CA ARG A 226 -4.03 9.08 9.32
C ARG A 226 -2.92 9.62 8.43
N LEU A 227 -2.60 8.93 7.35
CA LEU A 227 -1.59 9.40 6.39
C LEU A 227 -1.96 10.78 5.85
N PHE A 228 -3.23 11.03 5.52
CA PHE A 228 -3.70 12.34 5.05
C PHE A 228 -3.76 13.41 6.16
N GLY A 229 -4.26 13.06 7.35
CA GLY A 229 -4.57 14.02 8.42
C GLY A 229 -3.40 14.31 9.37
N MET A 230 -2.39 13.44 9.43
CA MET A 230 -1.29 13.54 10.39
C MET A 230 0.07 13.86 9.75
N THR A 231 0.14 13.95 8.42
CA THR A 231 1.35 14.33 7.73
C THR A 231 1.28 15.76 7.22
N THR A 232 2.43 16.42 7.24
CA THR A 232 2.65 17.68 6.54
C THR A 232 3.06 17.41 5.09
N ILE A 233 2.90 18.41 4.22
CA ILE A 233 3.33 18.33 2.81
C ILE A 233 4.82 17.96 2.68
N PRO A 234 5.77 18.56 3.44
CA PRO A 234 7.17 18.14 3.42
C PRO A 234 7.39 16.69 3.87
N GLN A 235 6.62 16.19 4.85
CA GLN A 235 6.71 14.81 5.30
C GLN A 235 6.23 13.82 4.22
N LEU A 236 5.21 14.17 3.43
CA LEU A 236 4.79 13.34 2.29
C LEU A 236 5.85 13.30 1.19
N ASP A 237 6.51 14.42 0.90
CA ASP A 237 7.61 14.47 -0.06
C ASP A 237 8.87 13.72 0.45
N GLN A 238 9.12 13.72 1.77
CA GLN A 238 10.11 12.86 2.39
C GLN A 238 9.75 11.38 2.22
N GLY A 239 8.49 11.00 2.44
CA GLY A 239 7.99 9.64 2.20
C GLY A 239 8.13 9.20 0.74
N PHE A 240 7.82 10.09 -0.21
CA PHE A 240 8.07 9.85 -1.64
C PHE A 240 9.55 9.57 -1.93
N SER A 241 10.45 10.33 -1.32
CA SER A 241 11.89 10.13 -1.47
C SER A 241 12.34 8.79 -0.89
N TYR A 242 11.83 8.45 0.29
CA TYR A 242 12.14 7.19 0.96
C TYR A 242 11.71 5.99 0.10
N ALA A 243 10.48 6.01 -0.41
CA ALA A 243 9.97 4.96 -1.30
C ALA A 243 10.78 4.86 -2.60
N ALA A 244 11.12 6.00 -3.23
CA ALA A 244 11.96 6.03 -4.41
C ALA A 244 13.34 5.41 -4.14
N VAL A 245 13.99 5.77 -3.02
CA VAL A 245 15.29 5.22 -2.62
C VAL A 245 15.21 3.70 -2.46
N GLN A 246 14.21 3.18 -1.75
CA GLN A 246 14.06 1.72 -1.57
C GLN A 246 13.89 1.02 -2.93
N ASN A 247 13.04 1.56 -3.82
CA ASN A 247 12.83 0.99 -5.15
C ASN A 247 14.11 0.95 -6.00
N TYR A 248 14.89 2.04 -6.02
CA TYR A 248 16.14 2.08 -6.80
C TYR A 248 17.26 1.25 -6.16
N ARG A 249 17.30 1.10 -4.83
CA ARG A 249 18.21 0.15 -4.17
C ARG A 249 17.91 -1.28 -4.58
N THR A 250 16.63 -1.67 -4.55
CA THR A 250 16.17 -2.99 -5.01
C THR A 250 16.52 -3.21 -6.48
N PHE A 251 16.29 -2.23 -7.33
CA PHE A 251 16.64 -2.29 -8.76
C PHE A 251 18.14 -2.53 -8.98
N LEU A 252 19.00 -1.90 -8.18
CA LEU A 252 20.46 -2.06 -8.23
C LEU A 252 20.97 -3.32 -7.50
N GLY A 253 20.08 -4.13 -6.90
CA GLY A 253 20.48 -5.28 -6.08
C GLY A 253 21.23 -4.90 -4.79
N LEU A 254 21.06 -3.66 -4.32
CA LEU A 254 21.59 -3.21 -3.04
C LEU A 254 20.69 -3.71 -1.90
N PRO A 255 21.25 -3.98 -0.70
CA PRO A 255 20.45 -4.34 0.46
C PRO A 255 19.44 -3.22 0.79
N PRO A 256 18.28 -3.52 1.41
CA PRO A 256 17.37 -2.49 1.90
C PRO A 256 18.08 -1.56 2.88
N LEU A 257 17.54 -0.36 3.08
CA LEU A 257 18.04 0.49 4.18
C LEU A 257 17.88 -0.25 5.52
N PRO A 258 18.85 -0.11 6.45
CA PRO A 258 18.68 -0.63 7.80
C PRO A 258 17.38 -0.11 8.43
N TYR A 259 16.70 -0.97 9.18
CA TYR A 259 15.54 -0.55 9.95
C TYR A 259 15.99 0.32 11.14
N GLU A 260 15.74 1.62 11.05
CA GLU A 260 16.08 2.60 12.09
C GLU A 260 14.78 3.18 12.68
N PRO A 261 14.20 2.56 13.71
CA PRO A 261 12.84 2.87 14.19
C PRO A 261 12.67 4.31 14.67
N ASP A 262 13.73 4.93 15.19
CA ASP A 262 13.71 6.32 15.67
C ASP A 262 13.90 7.37 14.56
N ASN A 263 14.33 6.94 13.37
CA ASN A 263 14.61 7.81 12.22
C ASN A 263 13.68 7.55 11.03
N LEU A 264 12.66 6.71 11.17
CA LEU A 264 11.70 6.45 10.12
C LEU A 264 10.95 7.74 9.73
N PRO A 265 10.75 8.02 8.42
CA PRO A 265 9.83 9.06 8.00
C PRO A 265 8.45 8.87 8.62
N VAL A 266 7.74 9.95 8.96
CA VAL A 266 6.40 9.86 9.58
C VAL A 266 5.44 9.02 8.73
N THR A 267 5.58 9.06 7.40
CA THR A 267 4.81 8.22 6.48
C THR A 267 5.05 6.72 6.72
N GLU A 268 6.30 6.31 6.95
CA GLU A 268 6.67 4.93 7.27
C GLU A 268 6.26 4.54 8.69
N GLN A 269 6.33 5.47 9.65
CA GLN A 269 5.78 5.22 10.99
C GLN A 269 4.29 4.85 10.90
N ILE A 270 3.50 5.59 10.11
CA ILE A 270 2.07 5.32 9.91
C ILE A 270 1.82 4.03 9.11
N MET A 271 2.55 3.82 8.01
CA MET A 271 2.34 2.72 7.08
C MET A 271 2.92 1.38 7.54
N MET A 272 3.89 1.39 8.47
CA MET A 272 4.57 0.20 8.97
C MET A 272 4.49 0.11 10.49
N GLN A 273 5.21 0.96 11.23
CA GLN A 273 5.40 0.83 12.69
C GLN A 273 4.09 0.82 13.48
N GLU A 274 3.14 1.70 13.16
CA GLU A 274 1.83 1.74 13.81
C GLU A 274 1.02 0.47 13.54
N ARG A 275 1.04 -0.05 12.30
CA ARG A 275 0.33 -1.27 11.89
C ARG A 275 0.92 -2.50 12.57
N GLU A 276 2.25 -2.60 12.61
CA GLU A 276 2.98 -3.63 13.33
C GLU A 276 2.64 -3.63 14.82
N ALA A 277 2.58 -2.46 15.45
CA ALA A 277 2.21 -2.36 16.86
C ALA A 277 0.77 -2.82 17.12
N VAL A 278 -0.17 -2.51 16.22
CA VAL A 278 -1.55 -3.02 16.26
C VAL A 278 -1.58 -4.54 16.12
N MET A 279 -0.85 -5.11 15.15
CA MET A 279 -0.74 -6.56 14.97
C MET A 279 -0.17 -7.25 16.22
N LEU A 280 0.90 -6.70 16.81
CA LEU A 280 1.49 -7.24 18.03
C LEU A 280 0.54 -7.16 19.23
N LYS A 281 -0.31 -6.12 19.31
CA LYS A 281 -1.36 -6.05 20.33
C LYS A 281 -2.39 -7.17 20.14
N VAL A 282 -2.82 -7.44 18.90
CA VAL A 282 -3.73 -8.56 18.60
C VAL A 282 -3.11 -9.89 19.00
N VAL A 283 -1.85 -10.13 18.59
CA VAL A 283 -1.09 -11.34 18.96
C VAL A 283 -0.99 -11.47 20.49
N HIS A 284 -0.65 -10.40 21.18
CA HIS A 284 -0.59 -10.39 22.65
C HIS A 284 -1.94 -10.77 23.29
N GLN A 285 -3.04 -10.23 22.79
CA GLN A 285 -4.38 -10.58 23.27
C GLN A 285 -4.73 -12.05 22.98
N LEU A 286 -4.26 -12.62 21.87
CA LEU A 286 -4.41 -14.05 21.59
C LEU A 286 -3.60 -14.93 22.55
N CYS A 287 -2.33 -14.59 22.82
CA CYS A 287 -1.50 -15.31 23.80
C CYS A 287 -2.19 -15.39 25.17
N HIS A 288 -2.88 -14.31 25.56
CA HIS A 288 -3.61 -14.24 26.83
C HIS A 288 -5.06 -14.76 26.76
N ASN A 289 -5.50 -15.27 25.60
CA ASN A 289 -6.87 -15.69 25.36
C ASN A 289 -7.91 -14.60 25.72
N SER A 290 -7.57 -13.34 25.49
CA SER A 290 -8.32 -12.16 25.93
C SER A 290 -8.96 -11.41 24.75
N LEU A 291 -9.05 -12.06 23.58
CA LEU A 291 -9.56 -11.45 22.37
C LEU A 291 -11.08 -11.62 22.33
N PRO A 292 -11.90 -10.56 22.19
CA PRO A 292 -13.35 -10.64 22.47
C PRO A 292 -14.12 -11.72 21.68
N GLN A 293 -13.72 -11.95 20.42
CA GLN A 293 -14.36 -12.92 19.52
C GLN A 293 -13.69 -14.31 19.57
N GLN A 294 -12.61 -14.48 20.33
CA GLN A 294 -11.87 -15.72 20.46
C GLN A 294 -11.67 -16.08 21.93
N HIS A 295 -12.38 -17.12 22.36
CA HIS A 295 -12.00 -17.87 23.54
C HIS A 295 -11.55 -19.25 23.06
N LEU A 296 -10.25 -19.49 23.10
CA LEU A 296 -9.67 -20.81 22.90
C LEU A 296 -10.18 -21.73 24.00
N GLU A 297 -10.82 -22.83 23.62
CA GLU A 297 -11.41 -23.81 24.54
C GLU A 297 -10.36 -24.47 25.45
N ALA A 298 -9.10 -24.49 25.02
CA ALA A 298 -7.98 -25.18 25.67
C ALA A 298 -7.10 -24.28 26.58
N GLY A 299 -7.54 -23.06 26.90
CA GLY A 299 -6.75 -22.11 27.69
C GLY A 299 -5.78 -21.28 26.82
N GLN A 300 -4.58 -20.99 27.34
CA GLN A 300 -3.57 -20.21 26.60
C GLN A 300 -3.01 -21.03 25.42
N PRO A 301 -2.83 -20.42 24.23
CA PRO A 301 -2.26 -21.11 23.07
C PRO A 301 -0.78 -21.45 23.33
N ARG A 302 -0.33 -22.59 22.80
CA ARG A 302 1.11 -22.94 22.78
C ARG A 302 1.80 -22.38 21.55
N ASP A 303 1.15 -22.45 20.39
CA ASP A 303 1.73 -22.09 19.10
C ASP A 303 0.77 -21.20 18.31
N LEU A 304 1.29 -20.07 17.83
CA LEU A 304 0.61 -19.16 16.92
C LEU A 304 1.42 -19.04 15.63
N ALA A 305 0.75 -18.95 14.48
CA ALA A 305 1.40 -18.51 13.24
C ALA A 305 1.07 -17.03 13.00
N LEU A 306 2.07 -16.21 12.69
CA LEU A 306 1.88 -14.82 12.23
C LEU A 306 2.41 -14.71 10.79
N VAL A 307 1.52 -14.44 9.84
CA VAL A 307 1.84 -14.38 8.41
C VAL A 307 1.67 -12.94 7.92
N VAL A 308 2.76 -12.31 7.54
CA VAL A 308 2.81 -10.87 7.18
C VAL A 308 3.65 -10.66 5.94
N GLY A 309 3.47 -9.55 5.23
CA GLY A 309 4.38 -9.13 4.17
C GLY A 309 5.81 -9.03 4.68
N SER A 310 6.79 -9.47 3.89
CA SER A 310 8.21 -9.52 4.30
C SER A 310 8.77 -8.17 4.77
N ALA A 311 8.21 -7.07 4.28
CA ALA A 311 8.54 -5.71 4.71
C ALA A 311 8.28 -5.45 6.21
N HIS A 312 7.39 -6.21 6.86
CA HIS A 312 7.06 -6.05 8.28
C HIS A 312 7.99 -6.80 9.24
N LEU A 313 8.82 -7.73 8.73
CA LEU A 313 9.60 -8.64 9.56
C LEU A 313 10.52 -7.91 10.56
N ALA A 314 11.31 -6.96 10.06
CA ALA A 314 12.26 -6.22 10.89
C ALA A 314 11.57 -5.38 11.98
N GLY A 315 10.45 -4.74 11.63
CA GLY A 315 9.69 -3.90 12.55
C GLY A 315 8.98 -4.72 13.63
N LEU A 316 8.37 -5.85 13.28
CA LEU A 316 7.75 -6.77 14.24
C LEU A 316 8.76 -7.34 15.23
N GLU A 317 9.91 -7.83 14.75
CA GLU A 317 10.97 -8.39 15.59
C GLU A 317 11.49 -7.33 16.58
N TYR A 318 11.79 -6.13 16.08
CA TYR A 318 12.23 -5.01 16.90
C TYR A 318 11.20 -4.62 17.96
N LEU A 319 9.96 -4.38 17.55
CA LEU A 319 8.91 -3.89 18.42
C LEU A 319 8.56 -4.90 19.52
N TRP A 320 8.50 -6.20 19.19
CA TRP A 320 8.23 -7.24 20.19
C TRP A 320 9.35 -7.33 21.23
N ARG A 321 10.60 -7.48 20.77
CA ARG A 321 11.76 -7.66 21.66
C ARG A 321 12.05 -6.45 22.54
N SER A 322 11.87 -5.25 22.00
CA SER A 322 12.04 -4.00 22.78
C SER A 322 10.84 -3.71 23.69
N GLY A 323 9.69 -4.34 23.44
CA GLY A 323 8.43 -4.04 24.11
C GLY A 323 7.80 -2.70 23.74
N ARG A 324 8.42 -1.91 22.84
CA ARG A 324 7.99 -0.55 22.46
C ARG A 324 6.63 -0.50 21.77
N TRP A 325 6.13 -1.63 21.23
CA TRP A 325 4.77 -1.68 20.68
C TRP A 325 3.71 -1.20 21.69
N ARG A 326 3.93 -1.40 22.99
CA ARG A 326 3.01 -0.95 24.06
C ARG A 326 2.88 0.57 24.10
N GLU A 327 4.00 1.27 23.92
CA GLU A 327 4.08 2.73 23.86
C GLU A 327 3.42 3.24 22.58
N VAL A 328 3.73 2.62 21.44
CA VAL A 328 3.19 3.01 20.12
C VAL A 328 1.66 2.87 20.08
N VAL A 329 1.11 1.78 20.63
CA VAL A 329 -0.36 1.59 20.73
C VAL A 329 -1.02 2.58 21.71
N GLY A 330 -0.23 3.29 22.54
CA GLY A 330 -0.73 4.20 23.56
C GLY A 330 -1.43 3.48 24.72
N SER A 331 -1.10 2.20 24.92
CA SER A 331 -1.69 1.37 25.98
C SER A 331 -0.91 1.58 27.28
N GLY A 332 -1.24 2.60 28.07
CA GLY A 332 -0.69 2.74 29.43
C GLY A 332 -0.97 1.51 30.32
N ASN A 333 -1.96 0.69 29.91
CA ASN A 333 -2.24 -0.62 30.46
C ASN A 333 -2.33 -1.66 29.33
N VAL A 334 -1.50 -2.70 29.40
CA VAL A 334 -1.44 -3.79 28.40
C VAL A 334 -2.78 -4.56 28.29
N ASN A 335 -3.60 -4.55 29.32
CA ASN A 335 -4.93 -5.18 29.34
C ASN A 335 -6.03 -4.29 28.76
N GLN A 336 -5.74 -3.03 28.43
CA GLN A 336 -6.71 -2.15 27.80
C GLN A 336 -7.09 -2.71 26.42
N PRO A 337 -8.37 -2.74 26.04
CA PRO A 337 -8.79 -3.24 24.74
C PRO A 337 -8.19 -2.37 23.63
N LEU A 338 -7.79 -3.02 22.52
CA LEU A 338 -7.21 -2.37 21.35
C LEU A 338 -8.13 -1.27 20.77
N THR A 339 -9.45 -1.41 20.91
CA THR A 339 -10.45 -0.40 20.50
C THR A 339 -10.28 0.97 21.16
N ALA A 340 -9.57 1.04 22.29
CA ALA A 340 -9.25 2.30 22.96
C ALA A 340 -7.97 2.98 22.43
N SER A 341 -7.22 2.33 21.54
CA SER A 341 -6.00 2.90 20.96
C SER A 341 -6.32 4.04 20.00
N GLN A 342 -5.55 5.12 20.12
CA GLN A 342 -5.58 6.23 19.16
C GLN A 342 -5.11 5.81 17.76
N LEU A 343 -4.42 4.67 17.63
CA LEU A 343 -4.02 4.14 16.32
C LEU A 343 -5.22 3.63 15.53
N LEU A 344 -6.32 3.27 16.20
CA LEU A 344 -7.58 2.88 15.57
C LEU A 344 -8.53 4.06 15.33
N THR A 345 -8.03 5.29 15.50
CA THR A 345 -8.77 6.49 15.15
C THR A 345 -7.98 7.32 14.15
N ALA A 346 -8.70 8.01 13.29
CA ALA A 346 -8.14 9.01 12.41
C ALA A 346 -9.04 10.25 12.47
N PRO A 347 -8.48 11.45 12.68
CA PRO A 347 -9.28 12.66 12.63
C PRO A 347 -9.89 12.78 11.22
N PRO A 348 -11.19 13.13 11.10
CA PRO A 348 -11.71 13.52 9.80
C PRO A 348 -10.94 14.76 9.30
N PRO A 349 -10.75 14.92 7.98
CA PRO A 349 -10.23 16.17 7.44
C PRO A 349 -11.10 17.32 7.95
N SER A 350 -10.50 18.35 8.53
CA SER A 350 -11.29 19.50 8.97
C SER A 350 -11.82 20.28 7.76
N ASP A 351 -12.99 20.90 7.89
CA ASP A 351 -13.54 21.78 6.83
C ASP A 351 -12.55 22.89 6.47
N ALA A 352 -11.76 23.35 7.44
CA ALA A 352 -10.68 24.32 7.25
C ALA A 352 -9.56 23.76 6.35
N GLU A 353 -9.12 22.52 6.55
CA GLU A 353 -8.12 21.87 5.68
C GLU A 353 -8.64 21.62 4.27
N ILE A 354 -9.93 21.30 4.12
CA ILE A 354 -10.57 21.18 2.80
C ILE A 354 -10.64 22.54 2.10
N GLN A 355 -10.75 23.63 2.88
CA GLN A 355 -10.80 25.03 2.44
C GLN A 355 -9.45 25.71 2.30
N ASP A 356 -8.37 25.11 2.77
CA ASP A 356 -7.01 25.64 2.67
C ASP A 356 -6.47 25.48 1.23
N GLU A 357 -6.60 26.55 0.46
CA GLU A 357 -6.06 26.62 -0.91
C GLU A 357 -4.59 27.05 -0.89
N PRO A 358 -3.69 26.39 -1.65
CA PRO A 358 -3.85 25.19 -2.47
C PRO A 358 -3.47 23.87 -1.76
N GLN A 359 -3.35 23.90 -0.43
CA GLN A 359 -2.66 22.87 0.34
C GLN A 359 -3.33 21.49 0.26
N TYR A 360 -4.66 21.44 0.18
CA TYR A 360 -5.37 20.16 0.08
C TYR A 360 -5.00 19.39 -1.20
N GLY A 361 -5.06 20.03 -2.37
CA GLY A 361 -4.76 19.37 -3.64
C GLY A 361 -3.29 18.91 -3.72
N VAL A 362 -2.37 19.72 -3.20
CA VAL A 362 -0.95 19.35 -3.10
C VAL A 362 -0.75 18.14 -2.19
N ARG A 363 -1.32 18.17 -0.98
CA ARG A 363 -1.23 17.08 -0.01
C ARG A 363 -1.79 15.78 -0.59
N ARG A 364 -2.99 15.83 -1.16
CA ARG A 364 -3.63 14.66 -1.80
C ARG A 364 -2.79 14.10 -2.93
N GLY A 365 -2.27 14.97 -3.80
CA GLY A 365 -1.43 14.58 -4.93
C GLY A 365 -0.14 13.89 -4.48
N LEU A 366 0.55 14.43 -3.48
CA LEU A 366 1.80 13.86 -2.96
C LEU A 366 1.57 12.53 -2.25
N MET A 367 0.51 12.42 -1.45
CA MET A 367 0.14 11.16 -0.79
C MET A 367 -0.07 10.05 -1.81
N GLU A 368 -0.83 10.32 -2.88
CA GLU A 368 -1.07 9.31 -3.94
C GLU A 368 0.18 9.03 -4.76
N ALA A 369 1.00 10.04 -5.06
CA ALA A 369 2.25 9.85 -5.77
C ALA A 369 3.23 8.98 -4.98
N MET A 370 3.34 9.20 -3.67
CA MET A 370 4.12 8.37 -2.75
C MET A 370 3.58 6.94 -2.75
N LEU A 371 2.27 6.76 -2.51
CA LEU A 371 1.67 5.43 -2.46
C LEU A 371 1.86 4.67 -3.78
N ARG A 372 1.80 5.34 -4.93
CA ARG A 372 2.03 4.72 -6.24
C ARG A 372 3.43 4.09 -6.38
N LEU A 373 4.40 4.51 -5.59
CA LEU A 373 5.72 3.88 -5.55
C LEU A 373 5.75 2.58 -4.75
N SER A 374 4.81 2.39 -3.83
CA SER A 374 4.84 1.31 -2.83
C SER A 374 3.68 0.32 -2.92
N VAL A 375 2.57 0.70 -3.56
CA VAL A 375 1.35 -0.13 -3.63
C VAL A 375 0.81 -0.28 -5.05
N THR A 376 -0.02 -1.31 -5.26
CA THR A 376 -0.65 -1.57 -6.57
C THR A 376 -1.75 -0.56 -6.89
N LYS A 377 -2.18 -0.50 -8.16
CA LYS A 377 -3.24 0.41 -8.62
C LYS A 377 -4.58 0.16 -7.95
N GLU A 378 -4.85 -1.08 -7.57
CA GLU A 378 -6.07 -1.47 -6.86
C GLU A 378 -6.10 -0.81 -5.48
N VAL A 379 -4.99 -0.83 -4.75
CA VAL A 379 -4.86 -0.17 -3.44
C VAL A 379 -5.04 1.35 -3.56
N LEU A 380 -4.56 1.96 -4.65
CA LEU A 380 -4.79 3.39 -4.92
C LEU A 380 -6.27 3.71 -5.14
N SER A 381 -7.04 2.81 -5.75
CA SER A 381 -8.48 3.03 -6.00
C SER A 381 -9.30 3.05 -4.70
N ASP A 382 -8.83 2.38 -3.65
CA ASP A 382 -9.49 2.39 -2.35
C ASP A 382 -9.45 3.79 -1.70
N ILE A 383 -8.44 4.61 -2.03
CA ILE A 383 -8.26 5.90 -1.35
C ILE A 383 -9.37 6.89 -1.70
N GLU A 384 -9.83 6.92 -2.95
CA GLU A 384 -10.97 7.75 -3.36
C GLU A 384 -12.26 7.34 -2.62
N SER A 385 -12.45 6.03 -2.38
CA SER A 385 -13.60 5.54 -1.61
C SER A 385 -13.56 5.99 -0.14
N VAL A 386 -12.36 6.18 0.42
CA VAL A 386 -12.16 6.52 1.84
C VAL A 386 -12.13 8.03 2.10
N LEU A 387 -11.43 8.78 1.26
CA LEU A 387 -11.21 10.22 1.42
C LEU A 387 -12.19 11.07 0.58
N GLY A 388 -12.91 10.45 -0.35
CA GLY A 388 -13.76 11.13 -1.32
C GLY A 388 -13.00 11.71 -2.52
N PRO A 389 -13.74 12.29 -3.48
CA PRO A 389 -13.14 12.92 -4.66
C PRO A 389 -12.40 14.21 -4.29
N VAL A 390 -11.40 14.55 -5.09
CA VAL A 390 -10.69 15.83 -4.95
C VAL A 390 -11.66 16.99 -5.28
N PRO A 391 -11.81 18.00 -4.41
CA PRO A 391 -12.65 19.16 -4.71
C PRO A 391 -12.22 19.88 -6.00
N GLU A 392 -13.18 20.33 -6.82
CA GLU A 392 -12.91 20.93 -8.14
C GLU A 392 -11.88 22.07 -8.09
N ARG A 393 -11.97 22.94 -7.06
CA ARG A 393 -11.02 24.05 -6.85
C ARG A 393 -9.58 23.62 -6.57
N GLN A 394 -9.40 22.41 -6.01
CA GLN A 394 -8.10 21.81 -5.69
C GLN A 394 -7.57 20.93 -6.83
N MET A 395 -8.39 20.66 -7.85
CA MET A 395 -8.04 19.82 -8.99
C MET A 395 -6.80 20.31 -9.75
N PRO A 396 -6.59 21.64 -9.96
CA PRO A 396 -5.40 22.12 -10.68
C PRO A 396 -4.09 21.79 -9.96
N SER A 397 -4.02 22.00 -8.63
CA SER A 397 -2.81 21.70 -7.85
C SER A 397 -2.59 20.20 -7.73
N TYR A 398 -3.66 19.43 -7.52
CA TYR A 398 -3.61 17.97 -7.54
C TYR A 398 -3.05 17.42 -8.86
N THR A 399 -3.58 17.89 -9.99
CA THR A 399 -3.15 17.45 -11.34
C THR A 399 -1.70 17.82 -11.61
N ALA A 400 -1.28 19.04 -11.25
CA ALA A 400 0.10 19.48 -11.43
C ALA A 400 1.08 18.61 -10.62
N ILE A 401 0.73 18.25 -9.39
CA ILE A 401 1.54 17.33 -8.58
C ILE A 401 1.58 15.94 -9.22
N GLN A 402 0.45 15.40 -9.67
CA GLN A 402 0.42 14.08 -10.34
C GLN A 402 1.32 14.05 -11.59
N GLU A 403 1.38 15.13 -12.36
CA GLU A 403 2.26 15.24 -13.52
C GLU A 403 3.74 15.33 -13.12
N VAL A 404 4.07 16.21 -12.18
CA VAL A 404 5.46 16.43 -11.74
C VAL A 404 6.01 15.20 -11.02
N TYR A 405 5.30 14.68 -10.01
CA TYR A 405 5.71 13.53 -9.22
C TYR A 405 5.47 12.19 -9.92
N GLY A 406 4.65 12.17 -10.99
CA GLY A 406 4.54 11.04 -11.90
C GLY A 406 5.74 10.89 -12.84
N ALA A 407 6.57 11.93 -13.00
CA ALA A 407 7.73 11.89 -13.88
C ALA A 407 8.92 11.15 -13.26
N LEU A 408 9.57 10.29 -14.03
CA LEU A 408 10.80 9.58 -13.61
C LEU A 408 11.89 10.54 -13.13
N ARG A 409 12.01 11.72 -13.76
CA ARG A 409 13.00 12.72 -13.37
C ARG A 409 12.77 13.24 -11.95
N MET A 410 11.51 13.35 -11.48
CA MET A 410 11.25 13.74 -10.10
C MET A 410 11.67 12.65 -9.11
N GLN A 411 11.47 11.37 -9.46
CA GLN A 411 12.01 10.26 -8.65
C GLN A 411 13.54 10.29 -8.60
N LEU A 412 14.23 10.54 -9.72
CA LEU A 412 15.69 10.68 -9.72
C LEU A 412 16.15 11.92 -8.93
N ALA A 413 15.37 13.01 -8.98
CA ALA A 413 15.66 14.22 -8.22
C ALA A 413 15.50 14.03 -6.71
N SER A 414 14.71 13.05 -6.28
CA SER A 414 14.51 12.72 -4.86
C SER A 414 15.56 11.80 -4.26
N LEU A 415 16.46 11.24 -5.08
CA LEU A 415 17.51 10.33 -4.61
C LEU A 415 18.68 11.07 -3.94
N PRO A 416 19.31 10.44 -2.93
CA PRO A 416 20.63 10.82 -2.44
C PRO A 416 21.67 10.85 -3.56
N HIS A 417 22.66 11.73 -3.42
CA HIS A 417 23.69 11.97 -4.43
C HIS A 417 24.44 10.68 -4.81
N ASP A 418 24.84 9.90 -3.81
CA ASP A 418 25.59 8.65 -3.98
C ASP A 418 24.80 7.57 -4.71
N LEU A 419 23.49 7.48 -4.46
CA LEU A 419 22.62 6.54 -5.18
C LEU A 419 22.37 7.01 -6.62
N LEU A 420 22.20 8.32 -6.84
CA LEU A 420 22.03 8.88 -8.17
C LEU A 420 23.26 8.68 -9.05
N GLU A 421 24.46 8.90 -8.52
CA GLU A 421 25.72 8.68 -9.26
C GLU A 421 25.87 7.25 -9.73
N ARG A 422 25.48 6.26 -8.91
CA ARG A 422 25.49 4.84 -9.29
C ARG A 422 24.50 4.50 -10.39
N LEU A 423 23.38 5.22 -10.48
CA LEU A 423 22.36 4.99 -11.51
C LEU A 423 22.70 5.60 -12.86
N VAL A 424 23.43 6.72 -12.84
CA VAL A 424 23.59 7.60 -14.02
C VAL A 424 25.06 7.69 -14.46
N GLU A 425 25.81 6.60 -14.29
CA GLU A 425 27.21 6.53 -14.66
C GLU A 425 27.42 6.72 -16.19
N GLY A 426 28.46 7.47 -16.57
CA GLY A 426 28.91 7.57 -17.96
C GLY A 426 28.26 8.66 -18.83
N LEU A 427 27.40 9.51 -18.28
CA LEU A 427 26.72 10.58 -19.06
C LEU A 427 27.53 11.87 -19.27
N GLY A 428 28.74 11.98 -18.70
CA GLY A 428 29.63 13.12 -18.93
C GLY A 428 29.15 14.48 -18.38
N CYS A 429 28.07 14.50 -17.61
CA CYS A 429 27.54 15.66 -16.90
C CYS A 429 27.12 15.30 -15.47
N SER A 430 27.04 16.29 -14.59
CA SER A 430 26.47 16.09 -13.25
C SER A 430 24.95 16.01 -13.35
N PHE A 431 24.40 14.80 -13.35
CA PHE A 431 22.94 14.61 -13.36
C PHE A 431 22.29 15.15 -12.07
N TYR A 432 23.08 15.30 -11.00
CA TYR A 432 22.66 16.04 -9.83
C TYR A 432 22.37 17.50 -10.19
N GLU A 433 23.27 18.23 -10.84
CA GLU A 433 23.01 19.63 -11.24
C GLU A 433 21.86 19.75 -12.25
N VAL A 434 21.77 18.83 -13.22
CA VAL A 434 20.69 18.82 -14.23
C VAL A 434 19.30 18.73 -13.58
N LEU A 435 19.17 18.01 -12.47
CA LEU A 435 17.92 17.83 -11.74
C LEU A 435 17.65 18.92 -10.70
N GLN A 436 18.52 19.93 -10.56
CA GLN A 436 18.36 20.99 -9.56
C GLN A 436 17.01 21.72 -9.65
N PRO A 437 16.47 22.07 -10.84
CA PRO A 437 15.17 22.72 -10.93
C PRO A 437 14.04 21.88 -10.32
N LEU A 438 14.10 20.55 -10.46
CA LEU A 438 13.14 19.65 -9.84
C LEU A 438 13.32 19.62 -8.33
N ARG A 439 14.55 19.67 -7.80
CA ARG A 439 14.79 19.75 -6.36
C ARG A 439 14.31 21.06 -5.75
N ASP A 440 14.45 22.18 -6.45
CA ASP A 440 14.06 23.50 -5.94
C ASP A 440 12.55 23.61 -5.71
N ILE A 441 11.74 22.88 -6.48
CA ILE A 441 10.28 22.87 -6.29
C ILE A 441 9.82 21.89 -5.21
N ARG A 442 10.69 21.02 -4.69
CA ARG A 442 10.29 19.99 -3.72
C ARG A 442 9.91 20.61 -2.37
N PRO A 443 8.78 20.22 -1.75
CA PRO A 443 8.39 20.79 -0.46
C PRO A 443 9.34 20.48 0.68
N LEU A 444 10.05 19.33 0.64
CA LEU A 444 11.10 19.03 1.61
C LEU A 444 12.24 20.06 1.58
N ASN A 445 12.46 20.71 0.42
CA ASN A 445 13.47 21.75 0.23
C ASN A 445 12.89 23.18 0.38
N GLY A 446 11.65 23.32 0.88
CA GLY A 446 10.96 24.60 0.99
C GLY A 446 10.26 25.07 -0.29
N GLY A 447 10.21 24.23 -1.33
CA GLY A 447 9.52 24.53 -2.58
C GLY A 447 7.99 24.34 -2.50
N PRO A 448 7.25 24.82 -3.51
CA PRO A 448 5.78 24.75 -3.53
C PRO A 448 5.19 23.38 -3.90
N GLY A 449 6.02 22.40 -4.27
CA GLY A 449 5.61 21.11 -4.82
C GLY A 449 5.46 21.10 -6.34
N TYR A 450 5.02 22.19 -6.93
CA TYR A 450 4.94 22.35 -8.38
C TYR A 450 5.03 23.82 -8.80
N SER A 451 5.35 24.05 -10.07
CA SER A 451 5.19 25.36 -10.72
C SER A 451 4.69 25.16 -12.14
N GLN A 452 4.06 26.18 -12.72
CA GLN A 452 3.60 26.08 -14.12
C GLN A 452 4.79 25.84 -15.07
N ASP A 453 5.92 26.50 -14.83
CA ASP A 453 7.14 26.29 -15.60
C ASP A 453 7.66 24.86 -15.47
N MET A 454 7.57 24.26 -14.27
CA MET A 454 7.98 22.87 -14.09
C MET A 454 7.04 21.88 -14.78
N VAL A 455 5.73 22.13 -14.74
CA VAL A 455 4.75 21.33 -15.49
C VAL A 455 5.07 21.40 -16.98
N MET A 456 5.32 22.59 -17.51
CA MET A 456 5.72 22.77 -18.92
C MET A 456 7.07 22.12 -19.23
N TYR A 457 8.04 22.19 -18.32
CA TYR A 457 9.34 21.52 -18.45
C TYR A 457 9.18 20.00 -18.55
N VAL A 458 8.43 19.39 -17.63
CA VAL A 458 8.16 17.94 -17.63
C VAL A 458 7.44 17.52 -18.92
N ARG A 459 6.44 18.31 -19.37
CA ARG A 459 5.73 18.06 -20.63
C ARG A 459 6.63 18.21 -21.86
N GLY A 460 7.42 19.28 -21.92
CA GLY A 460 8.30 19.60 -23.05
C GLY A 460 9.33 18.51 -23.32
N LEU A 461 9.79 17.83 -22.27
CA LEU A 461 10.78 16.77 -22.37
C LEU A 461 10.22 15.41 -22.82
N ASN A 462 8.89 15.25 -22.93
CA ASN A 462 8.28 14.08 -23.57
C ASN A 462 8.29 14.18 -25.10
N PHE A 463 8.58 15.35 -25.67
CA PHE A 463 8.56 15.60 -27.12
C PHE A 463 9.93 15.47 -27.80
N GLU A 464 11.00 15.14 -27.07
CA GLU A 464 12.37 14.99 -27.62
C GLU A 464 12.82 13.52 -27.76
N LEU A 465 11.87 12.58 -27.87
CA LEU A 465 12.12 11.15 -28.06
C LEU A 465 11.69 10.62 -29.45
N ASP A 466 11.61 11.49 -30.46
CA ASP A 466 11.45 11.10 -31.87
C ASP A 466 12.80 11.09 -32.62
#